data_AF-K9BP68-F1
#
_entry.id   AF-K9BP68-F1
#
_cell.length_a   1.000
_cell.length_b   1.000
_cell.length_c   1.000
_cell.angle_alpha   90.00
_cell.angle_beta   90.00
_cell.angle_gamma   90.00
#
_symmetry.space_group_name_H-M   'P 1'
#
loop_
_entity.id
_entity.type
_entity.pdbx_description
1 polymer ?
#
loop_
_entity_poly.entity_id
_entity_poly.type
_entity_poly.pdbx_seq_one_letter_code
_entity_poly.pdbx_strand_id
1 'polypeptide(L)'
;MAFDVYQFINWRFYKNDKGEVIRTKDTEEFQQYLATLKIKKMNVIYPQKILTNNKADPKKIKIIAEDSRKNPNIPICFDIEIGEASKPETNLPVILDALKLYKKYGGVAPIGVYGVLPQKSPNKILNKSGKIQISSLNNKYEEIAENVDFLAPTLYFYDLKDINIWNDKAKFNMSEAKRYSKKYNIKIIPFVSLSTWENVNGRFKITPLTEHEMSIVIQNLKLLGANGVVIWESGAAVQDDNRKSAIFDINHSSYKAIVNIANRQ
;
A
#
# COMPACT_ATOMS: atom_id res chain seq x y z
N MET A 1 -4.62 1.90 20.56
CA MET A 1 -5.15 1.71 19.19
C MET A 1 -4.62 0.39 18.66
N ALA A 2 -5.48 -0.47 18.11
CA ALA A 2 -5.05 -1.71 17.47
C ALA A 2 -4.29 -1.39 16.17
N PHE A 3 -3.26 -2.18 15.86
CA PHE A 3 -2.46 -2.04 14.64
C PHE A 3 -3.02 -2.98 13.58
N ASP A 4 -3.70 -2.50 12.54
CA ASP A 4 -4.34 -3.43 11.59
C ASP A 4 -3.38 -3.92 10.49
N VAL A 5 -3.55 -5.18 10.05
CA VAL A 5 -2.94 -5.68 8.81
C VAL A 5 -3.99 -5.71 7.72
N TYR A 6 -3.85 -4.81 6.75
CA TYR A 6 -4.60 -4.79 5.51
C TYR A 6 -3.81 -5.49 4.39
N GLN A 7 -4.50 -5.85 3.31
CA GLN A 7 -3.88 -6.38 2.11
C GLN A 7 -4.54 -5.83 0.85
N PHE A 8 -3.73 -5.78 -0.21
CA PHE A 8 -4.19 -5.71 -1.59
C PHE A 8 -3.31 -6.64 -2.44
N ILE A 9 -3.64 -7.93 -2.46
CA ILE A 9 -2.92 -8.98 -3.20
C ILE A 9 -3.89 -9.64 -4.18
N ASN A 10 -3.68 -9.44 -5.48
CA ASN A 10 -4.53 -10.01 -6.53
C ASN A 10 -4.01 -11.37 -7.02
N TRP A 11 -3.87 -12.32 -6.11
CA TRP A 11 -3.42 -13.69 -6.39
C TRP A 11 -4.56 -14.69 -6.33
N ARG A 12 -4.25 -15.94 -6.69
CA ARG A 12 -5.20 -17.07 -6.69
C ARG A 12 -4.62 -18.35 -6.10
N PHE A 13 -3.41 -18.30 -5.56
CA PHE A 13 -2.72 -19.47 -5.03
C PHE A 13 -2.24 -19.21 -3.61
N TYR A 14 -2.50 -20.16 -2.72
CA TYR A 14 -1.96 -20.19 -1.37
C TYR A 14 -1.54 -21.61 -0.98
N LYS A 15 -0.70 -21.74 0.04
CA LYS A 15 -0.55 -23.01 0.76
C LYS A 15 -1.33 -22.97 2.06
N ASN A 16 -2.06 -24.04 2.35
CA ASN A 16 -2.77 -24.20 3.62
C ASN A 16 -1.83 -24.69 4.74
N ASP A 17 -2.36 -24.90 5.95
CA ASP A 17 -1.59 -25.36 7.12
C ASP A 17 -0.95 -26.75 6.94
N LYS A 18 -1.45 -27.55 5.99
CA LYS A 18 -0.89 -28.87 5.63
C LYS A 18 0.22 -28.78 4.57
N GLY A 19 0.49 -27.58 4.07
CA GLY A 19 1.44 -27.35 2.98
C GLY A 19 0.89 -27.67 1.58
N GLU A 20 -0.41 -27.92 1.45
CA GLU A 20 -1.06 -28.21 0.17
C GLU A 20 -1.28 -26.91 -0.60
N VAL A 21 -0.94 -26.90 -1.90
CA VAL A 21 -1.18 -25.74 -2.78
C VAL A 21 -2.64 -25.74 -3.22
N ILE A 22 -3.35 -24.69 -2.86
CA ILE A 22 -4.76 -24.47 -3.24
C ILE A 22 -4.84 -23.37 -4.29
N ARG A 23 -5.63 -23.60 -5.33
CA ARG A 23 -5.99 -22.60 -6.34
C ARG A 23 -7.45 -22.16 -6.13
N THR A 24 -7.66 -20.87 -5.93
CA THR A 24 -9.00 -20.29 -5.81
C THR A 24 -9.67 -20.08 -7.17
N LYS A 25 -11.00 -20.08 -7.18
CA LYS A 25 -11.89 -19.81 -8.32
C LYS A 25 -11.67 -18.42 -8.89
N ASP A 26 -11.45 -17.44 -8.02
CA ASP A 26 -11.17 -16.05 -8.36
C ASP A 26 -10.37 -15.35 -7.25
N THR A 27 -10.12 -14.06 -7.43
CA THR A 27 -9.42 -13.24 -6.43
C THR A 27 -10.26 -12.98 -5.18
N GLU A 28 -11.59 -13.00 -5.26
CA GLU A 28 -12.46 -12.73 -4.11
C GLU A 28 -12.43 -13.88 -3.11
N GLU A 29 -12.47 -15.13 -3.57
CA GLU A 29 -12.27 -16.31 -2.72
C GLU A 29 -10.88 -16.30 -2.05
N PHE A 30 -9.86 -15.79 -2.73
CA PHE A 30 -8.54 -15.58 -2.13
C PHE A 30 -8.57 -14.49 -1.04
N GLN A 31 -9.29 -13.38 -1.25
CA GLN A 31 -9.46 -12.36 -0.20
C GLN A 31 -10.25 -12.88 1.00
N GLN A 32 -11.26 -13.72 0.78
CA GLN A 32 -12.01 -14.37 1.84
C GLN A 32 -11.11 -15.29 2.66
N TYR A 33 -10.23 -16.06 2.00
CA TYR A 33 -9.22 -16.85 2.69
C TYR A 33 -8.32 -15.97 3.56
N LEU A 34 -7.73 -14.90 3.03
CA LEU A 34 -6.90 -13.98 3.82
C LEU A 34 -7.65 -13.35 5.01
N ALA A 35 -8.94 -13.06 4.86
CA ALA A 35 -9.77 -12.56 5.95
C ALA A 35 -9.90 -13.57 7.11
N THR A 36 -9.92 -14.88 6.83
CA THR A 36 -9.91 -15.91 7.89
C THR A 36 -8.62 -15.88 8.73
N LEU A 37 -7.54 -15.34 8.18
CA LEU A 37 -6.25 -15.13 8.84
C LEU A 37 -6.14 -13.74 9.52
N LYS A 38 -7.27 -13.05 9.70
CA LYS A 38 -7.38 -11.67 10.20
C LYS A 38 -6.63 -10.63 9.34
N ILE A 39 -6.31 -10.94 8.09
CA ILE A 39 -5.70 -10.00 7.15
C ILE A 39 -6.84 -9.30 6.38
N LYS A 40 -7.06 -8.02 6.68
CA LYS A 40 -8.23 -7.26 6.23
C LYS A 40 -8.06 -6.80 4.78
N LYS A 41 -9.14 -6.74 4.00
CA LYS A 41 -9.10 -6.15 2.65
C LYS A 41 -8.92 -4.63 2.73
N MET A 42 -8.12 -4.07 1.84
CA MET A 42 -8.19 -2.66 1.43
C MET A 42 -8.52 -2.59 -0.05
N ASN A 43 -9.40 -1.67 -0.43
CA ASN A 43 -9.76 -1.45 -1.83
C ASN A 43 -8.81 -0.42 -2.46
N VAL A 44 -7.86 -0.88 -3.28
CA VAL A 44 -7.06 0.02 -4.13
C VAL A 44 -7.80 0.23 -5.44
N ILE A 45 -8.10 1.49 -5.77
CA ILE A 45 -8.84 1.84 -6.98
C ILE A 45 -7.89 2.49 -7.99
N TYR A 46 -7.68 1.80 -9.09
CA TYR A 46 -6.78 2.22 -10.17
C TYR A 46 -7.34 3.34 -11.06
N PRO A 47 -6.48 4.06 -11.81
CA PRO A 47 -6.86 5.27 -12.54
C PRO A 47 -8.04 5.08 -13.50
N GLN A 48 -8.13 3.94 -14.19
CA GLN A 48 -9.20 3.64 -15.15
C GLN A 48 -10.61 3.63 -14.51
N LYS A 49 -10.69 3.40 -13.19
CA LYS A 49 -11.93 3.44 -12.41
C LYS A 49 -12.19 4.79 -11.75
N ILE A 50 -11.27 5.75 -11.84
CA ILE A 50 -11.39 7.08 -11.24
C ILE A 50 -11.49 8.15 -12.33
N LEU A 51 -10.77 7.96 -13.44
CA LEU A 51 -10.49 8.99 -14.43
C LEU A 51 -11.09 8.69 -15.79
N THR A 52 -11.35 9.75 -16.55
CA THR A 52 -11.60 9.73 -18.00
C THR A 52 -10.78 10.85 -18.62
N ASN A 53 -9.96 10.52 -19.64
CA ASN A 53 -9.03 11.46 -20.27
C ASN A 53 -8.13 12.20 -19.26
N ASN A 54 -7.56 11.45 -18.29
CA ASN A 54 -6.71 11.94 -17.20
C ASN A 54 -7.36 13.02 -16.30
N LYS A 55 -8.69 13.12 -16.30
CA LYS A 55 -9.46 13.99 -15.39
C LYS A 55 -10.34 13.13 -14.49
N ALA A 56 -10.56 13.60 -13.26
CA ALA A 56 -11.47 12.97 -12.31
C ALA A 56 -12.88 12.83 -12.96
N ASP A 57 -13.37 11.60 -13.08
CA ASP A 57 -14.65 11.31 -13.72
C ASP A 57 -15.76 11.27 -12.65
N PRO A 58 -16.71 12.23 -12.67
CA PRO A 58 -17.73 12.30 -11.65
C PRO A 58 -18.65 11.07 -11.62
N LYS A 59 -18.93 10.43 -12.77
CA LYS A 59 -19.79 9.23 -12.82
C LYS A 59 -19.07 8.04 -12.20
N LYS A 60 -17.79 7.85 -12.52
CA LYS A 60 -17.00 6.75 -11.96
C LYS A 60 -16.79 6.93 -10.45
N ILE A 61 -16.47 8.14 -10.00
CA ILE A 61 -16.27 8.44 -8.57
C ILE A 61 -17.58 8.30 -7.78
N LYS A 62 -18.73 8.64 -8.37
CA LYS A 62 -20.04 8.40 -7.75
C LYS A 62 -20.27 6.91 -7.45
N ILE A 63 -19.91 6.01 -8.37
CA ILE A 63 -20.01 4.55 -8.16
C ILE A 63 -19.14 4.11 -6.98
N ILE A 64 -17.90 4.63 -6.89
CA ILE A 64 -17.01 4.35 -5.76
C ILE A 64 -17.64 4.82 -4.43
N ALA A 65 -18.19 6.03 -4.39
CA ALA A 65 -18.85 6.57 -3.21
C ALA A 65 -20.08 5.73 -2.80
N GLU A 66 -20.88 5.27 -3.77
CA GLU A 66 -22.01 4.34 -3.55
C GLU A 66 -21.56 3.01 -2.96
N ASP A 67 -20.49 2.41 -3.49
CA ASP A 67 -19.96 1.15 -2.98
C ASP A 67 -19.33 1.29 -1.59
N SER A 68 -18.74 2.45 -1.29
CA SER A 68 -18.22 2.76 0.05
C SER A 68 -19.31 2.73 1.12
N ARG A 69 -20.56 3.09 0.78
CA ARG A 69 -21.69 3.04 1.72
C ARG A 69 -22.14 1.62 2.04
N LYS A 70 -21.97 0.69 1.10
CA LYS A 70 -22.23 -0.73 1.33
C LYS A 70 -21.15 -1.35 2.22
N ASN A 71 -19.94 -0.81 2.20
CA ASN A 71 -18.77 -1.34 2.90
C ASN A 71 -18.02 -0.23 3.66
N PRO A 72 -18.66 0.45 4.64
CA PRO A 72 -18.11 1.66 5.26
C PRO A 72 -16.82 1.42 6.05
N ASN A 73 -16.54 0.17 6.42
CA ASN A 73 -15.37 -0.19 7.23
C ASN A 73 -14.18 -0.69 6.41
N ILE A 74 -14.30 -0.81 5.07
CA ILE A 74 -13.22 -1.24 4.19
C ILE A 74 -12.52 -0.01 3.64
N PRO A 75 -11.27 0.30 4.05
CA PRO A 75 -10.57 1.48 3.56
C PRO A 75 -10.40 1.46 2.04
N ILE A 76 -10.44 2.65 1.44
CA ILE A 76 -10.25 2.88 0.01
C ILE A 76 -8.96 3.66 -0.18
N CYS A 77 -8.12 3.23 -1.11
CA CYS A 77 -6.93 3.96 -1.52
C CYS A 77 -7.01 4.29 -3.01
N PHE A 78 -7.01 5.57 -3.36
CA PHE A 78 -6.93 5.99 -4.74
C PHE A 78 -5.50 5.86 -5.25
N ASP A 79 -5.35 5.10 -6.32
CA ASP A 79 -4.09 4.94 -7.04
C ASP A 79 -4.18 5.75 -8.33
N ILE A 80 -3.83 7.04 -8.25
CA ILE A 80 -3.93 8.01 -9.35
C ILE A 80 -2.52 8.24 -9.89
N GLU A 81 -2.02 7.29 -10.68
CA GLU A 81 -0.68 7.32 -11.28
C GLU A 81 -0.69 8.08 -12.63
N ILE A 82 -0.93 9.40 -12.58
CA ILE A 82 -0.82 10.29 -13.74
C ILE A 82 0.21 11.39 -13.51
N GLY A 83 0.63 12.04 -14.59
CA GLY A 83 1.57 13.16 -14.55
C GLY A 83 2.95 12.77 -14.04
N GLU A 84 3.67 13.74 -13.48
CA GLU A 84 4.99 13.56 -12.88
C GLU A 84 4.91 13.88 -11.38
N ALA A 85 5.26 12.92 -10.52
CA ALA A 85 5.20 13.09 -9.07
C ALA A 85 6.04 14.28 -8.55
N SER A 86 7.13 14.62 -9.23
CA SER A 86 7.97 15.79 -8.92
C SER A 86 7.39 17.15 -9.36
N LYS A 87 6.29 17.15 -10.14
CA LYS A 87 5.60 18.32 -10.68
C LYS A 87 4.12 18.30 -10.25
N PRO A 88 3.80 18.75 -9.03
CA PRO A 88 2.44 18.68 -8.47
C PRO A 88 1.37 19.26 -9.40
N GLU A 89 1.68 20.29 -10.19
CA GLU A 89 0.77 20.90 -11.15
C GLU A 89 0.22 19.91 -12.21
N THR A 90 0.90 18.78 -12.42
CA THR A 90 0.51 17.77 -13.41
C THR A 90 -0.43 16.69 -12.87
N ASN A 91 -0.59 16.57 -11.55
CA ASN A 91 -1.37 15.48 -10.94
C ASN A 91 -2.19 15.89 -9.70
N LEU A 92 -1.70 16.81 -8.86
CA LEU A 92 -2.33 17.21 -7.61
C LEU A 92 -3.75 17.76 -7.81
N PRO A 93 -4.04 18.63 -8.81
CA PRO A 93 -5.40 19.08 -9.05
C PRO A 93 -6.38 17.92 -9.31
N VAL A 94 -5.94 16.90 -10.08
CA VAL A 94 -6.78 15.75 -10.41
C VAL A 94 -7.03 14.87 -9.18
N ILE A 95 -6.01 14.69 -8.33
CA ILE A 95 -6.14 13.95 -7.06
C ILE A 95 -7.14 14.66 -6.14
N LEU A 96 -6.99 15.98 -5.96
CA LEU A 96 -7.85 16.78 -5.10
C LEU A 96 -9.30 16.80 -5.61
N ASP A 97 -9.48 16.93 -6.92
CA ASP A 97 -10.80 16.86 -7.55
C ASP A 97 -11.46 15.50 -7.31
N ALA A 98 -10.70 14.40 -7.40
CA ALA A 98 -11.22 13.07 -7.12
C ALA A 98 -11.67 12.90 -5.67
N LEU A 99 -10.88 13.39 -4.71
CA LEU A 99 -11.23 13.38 -3.28
C LEU A 99 -12.45 14.26 -2.98
N LYS A 100 -12.51 15.47 -3.56
CA LYS A 100 -13.64 16.40 -3.42
C LYS A 100 -14.93 15.79 -3.98
N LEU A 101 -14.86 15.14 -5.15
CA LEU A 101 -16.00 14.42 -5.74
C LEU A 101 -16.44 13.23 -4.89
N TYR A 102 -15.51 12.44 -4.35
CA TYR A 102 -15.84 11.32 -3.46
C TYR A 102 -16.64 11.78 -2.24
N LYS A 103 -16.16 12.85 -1.57
CA LYS A 103 -16.87 13.47 -0.45
C LYS A 103 -18.23 14.05 -0.88
N LYS A 104 -18.27 14.79 -2.00
CA LYS A 104 -19.51 15.37 -2.57
C LYS A 104 -20.59 14.32 -2.84
N TYR A 105 -20.19 13.13 -3.28
CA TYR A 105 -21.12 12.02 -3.55
C TYR A 105 -21.44 11.17 -2.31
N GLY A 106 -21.07 11.62 -1.11
CA GLY A 106 -21.38 10.96 0.15
C GLY A 106 -20.58 9.68 0.35
N GLY A 107 -19.31 9.65 -0.06
CA GLY A 107 -18.39 8.57 0.28
C GLY A 107 -18.15 8.52 1.79
N VAL A 108 -18.17 7.32 2.38
CA VAL A 108 -18.13 7.12 3.85
C VAL A 108 -16.99 6.22 4.33
N ALA A 109 -16.43 5.39 3.46
CA ALA A 109 -15.29 4.55 3.84
C ALA A 109 -14.03 5.42 4.00
N PRO A 110 -13.12 5.08 4.95
CA PRO A 110 -11.86 5.79 5.13
C PRO A 110 -11.09 5.84 3.82
N ILE A 111 -10.65 7.02 3.41
CA ILE A 111 -9.98 7.23 2.12
C ILE A 111 -8.53 7.71 2.28
N GLY A 112 -7.65 7.20 1.43
CA GLY A 112 -6.26 7.64 1.28
C GLY A 112 -5.87 7.72 -0.18
N VAL A 113 -4.66 8.20 -0.46
CA VAL A 113 -4.08 8.25 -1.80
C VAL A 113 -2.72 7.59 -1.79
N TYR A 114 -2.52 6.63 -2.68
CA TYR A 114 -1.35 5.78 -2.73
C TYR A 114 -0.10 6.58 -3.14
N GLY A 115 0.97 6.51 -2.34
CA GLY A 115 2.32 6.92 -2.77
C GLY A 115 2.58 8.41 -3.01
N VAL A 116 1.63 9.30 -2.68
CA VAL A 116 1.73 10.75 -2.97
C VAL A 116 2.09 11.61 -1.76
N LEU A 117 1.67 11.22 -0.55
CA LEU A 117 2.01 11.96 0.67
C LEU A 117 2.30 10.98 1.83
N PRO A 118 3.57 10.85 2.25
CA PRO A 118 4.77 11.43 1.64
C PRO A 118 5.09 10.78 0.28
N GLN A 119 5.87 11.51 -0.51
CA GLN A 119 6.43 11.08 -1.79
C GLN A 119 7.44 9.94 -1.61
N LYS A 120 7.44 9.00 -2.54
CA LYS A 120 8.38 7.86 -2.55
C LYS A 120 9.84 8.34 -2.54
N SER A 121 10.63 7.81 -1.60
CA SER A 121 12.08 7.98 -1.61
C SER A 121 12.81 6.85 -2.35
N PRO A 122 14.00 7.11 -2.91
CA PRO A 122 14.81 6.09 -3.58
C PRO A 122 15.31 5.00 -2.62
N ASN A 123 15.73 3.86 -3.17
CA ASN A 123 16.35 2.74 -2.45
C ASN A 123 17.84 3.01 -2.14
N LYS A 124 18.10 4.12 -1.43
CA LYS A 124 19.43 4.49 -0.94
C LYS A 124 19.28 5.37 0.29
N ILE A 125 20.31 5.39 1.13
CA ILE A 125 20.38 6.34 2.25
C ILE A 125 20.42 7.76 1.68
N LEU A 126 19.48 8.60 2.15
CA LEU A 126 19.39 9.98 1.69
C LEU A 126 20.38 10.86 2.44
N ASN A 127 21.15 11.65 1.69
CA ASN A 127 21.91 12.75 2.27
C ASN A 127 20.98 13.92 2.66
N LYS A 128 21.53 14.93 3.35
CA LYS A 128 20.77 16.10 3.83
C LYS A 128 20.01 16.81 2.70
N SER A 129 20.65 17.01 1.55
CA SER A 129 20.04 17.69 0.39
C SER A 129 18.85 16.91 -0.16
N GLY A 130 18.99 15.58 -0.33
CA GLY A 130 17.91 14.71 -0.78
C GLY A 130 16.71 14.69 0.18
N LYS A 131 16.96 14.70 1.50
CA LYS A 131 15.89 14.84 2.51
C LYS A 131 15.15 16.17 2.36
N ILE A 132 15.88 17.28 2.23
CA ILE A 132 15.30 18.62 2.03
C ILE A 132 14.46 18.69 0.75
N GLN A 133 14.95 18.13 -0.36
CA GLN A 133 14.25 18.13 -1.64
C GLN A 133 12.91 17.38 -1.53
N ILE A 134 12.91 16.18 -0.95
CA ILE A 134 11.67 15.41 -0.78
C ILE A 134 10.73 16.10 0.19
N SER A 135 11.23 16.66 1.30
CA SER A 135 10.39 17.43 2.23
C SER A 135 9.77 18.67 1.60
N SER A 136 10.51 19.38 0.75
CA SER A 136 9.98 20.51 -0.02
C SER A 136 8.88 20.05 -0.97
N LEU A 137 9.04 18.90 -1.62
CA LEU A 137 8.00 18.32 -2.47
C LEU A 137 6.77 17.91 -1.65
N ASN A 138 6.94 17.24 -0.51
CA ASN A 138 5.84 16.86 0.40
C ASN A 138 5.03 18.10 0.83
N ASN A 139 5.68 19.22 1.12
CA ASN A 139 4.98 20.47 1.47
C ASN A 139 4.05 20.93 0.34
N LYS A 140 4.40 20.71 -0.93
CA LYS A 140 3.52 21.07 -2.07
C LYS A 140 2.29 20.18 -2.18
N TYR A 141 2.34 18.96 -1.63
CA TYR A 141 1.22 18.01 -1.60
C TYR A 141 0.39 18.07 -0.32
N GLU A 142 0.65 19.04 0.56
CA GLU A 142 0.03 19.11 1.89
C GLU A 142 -1.51 19.13 1.86
N GLU A 143 -2.15 19.76 0.86
CA GLU A 143 -3.61 19.81 0.72
C GLU A 143 -4.25 18.40 0.66
N ILE A 144 -3.50 17.35 0.30
CA ILE A 144 -3.98 15.98 0.38
C ILE A 144 -4.31 15.59 1.82
N ALA A 145 -3.50 16.00 2.81
CA ALA A 145 -3.69 15.65 4.21
C ALA A 145 -5.00 16.21 4.80
N GLU A 146 -5.52 17.32 4.26
CA GLU A 146 -6.82 17.87 4.61
C GLU A 146 -8.00 17.07 4.04
N ASN A 147 -7.71 16.22 3.03
CA ASN A 147 -8.71 15.57 2.20
C ASN A 147 -8.79 14.05 2.35
N VAL A 148 -7.97 13.46 3.22
CA VAL A 148 -7.87 12.01 3.45
C VAL A 148 -8.05 11.66 4.93
N ASP A 149 -8.43 10.41 5.20
CA ASP A 149 -8.53 9.84 6.55
C ASP A 149 -7.23 9.15 6.98
N PHE A 150 -6.40 8.76 6.02
CA PHE A 150 -5.09 8.16 6.27
C PHE A 150 -4.06 8.50 5.19
N LEU A 151 -2.79 8.53 5.61
CA LEU A 151 -1.62 8.60 4.74
C LEU A 151 -1.15 7.20 4.35
N ALA A 152 -0.77 7.03 3.08
CA ALA A 152 -0.37 5.74 2.51
C ALA A 152 1.06 5.77 1.91
N PRO A 153 2.11 6.00 2.72
CA PRO A 153 3.49 5.94 2.24
C PRO A 153 3.84 4.57 1.66
N THR A 154 4.60 4.54 0.55
CA THR A 154 5.04 3.30 -0.08
C THR A 154 6.46 2.91 0.35
N LEU A 155 6.59 1.76 0.99
CA LEU A 155 7.84 1.24 1.58
C LEU A 155 8.19 -0.14 1.04
N TYR A 156 8.14 -0.30 -0.28
CA TYR A 156 8.55 -1.54 -0.93
C TYR A 156 10.07 -1.71 -0.93
N PHE A 157 10.50 -2.96 -0.94
CA PHE A 157 11.89 -3.33 -1.10
C PHE A 157 12.36 -3.13 -2.54
N TYR A 158 11.50 -3.36 -3.53
CA TYR A 158 11.95 -3.46 -4.92
C TYR A 158 13.09 -4.50 -5.04
N ASP A 159 14.18 -4.16 -5.72
CA ASP A 159 15.41 -4.94 -5.83
C ASP A 159 16.34 -4.80 -4.60
N LEU A 160 15.96 -4.00 -3.59
CA LEU A 160 16.78 -3.75 -2.41
C LEU A 160 16.85 -4.98 -1.51
N LYS A 161 18.05 -5.53 -1.32
CA LYS A 161 18.32 -6.66 -0.40
C LYS A 161 18.85 -6.21 0.97
N ASP A 162 19.25 -4.94 1.11
CA ASP A 162 19.78 -4.41 2.36
C ASP A 162 18.68 -3.78 3.25
N ILE A 163 18.37 -4.48 4.35
CA ILE A 163 17.37 -4.03 5.33
C ILE A 163 17.75 -2.73 6.05
N ASN A 164 19.04 -2.39 6.16
CA ASN A 164 19.47 -1.14 6.80
C ASN A 164 19.11 0.07 5.94
N ILE A 165 19.30 -0.05 4.63
CA ILE A 165 18.86 0.98 3.66
C ILE A 165 17.34 1.09 3.70
N TRP A 166 16.62 -0.03 3.75
CA TRP A 166 15.16 -0.01 3.87
C TRP A 166 14.71 0.70 5.15
N ASN A 167 15.36 0.40 6.29
CA ASN A 167 15.07 1.00 7.58
C ASN A 167 15.33 2.51 7.60
N ASP A 168 16.42 3.02 7.01
CA ASP A 168 16.68 4.47 6.93
C ASP A 168 15.61 5.19 6.10
N LYS A 169 15.27 4.61 4.94
CA LYS A 169 14.16 5.07 4.10
C LYS A 169 12.84 5.08 4.87
N ALA A 170 12.50 4.00 5.57
CA ALA A 170 11.27 3.92 6.35
C ALA A 170 11.25 4.98 7.46
N LYS A 171 12.35 5.18 8.19
CA LYS A 171 12.47 6.23 9.20
C LYS A 171 12.20 7.62 8.62
N PHE A 172 12.80 7.96 7.49
CA PHE A 172 12.58 9.25 6.84
C PHE A 172 11.13 9.42 6.39
N ASN A 173 10.58 8.50 5.59
CA ASN A 173 9.20 8.63 5.09
C ASN A 173 8.17 8.64 6.23
N MET A 174 8.35 7.79 7.25
CA MET A 174 7.46 7.80 8.41
C MET A 174 7.58 9.09 9.22
N SER A 175 8.77 9.70 9.30
CA SER A 175 8.92 11.01 9.95
C SER A 175 8.17 12.11 9.18
N GLU A 176 8.18 12.06 7.85
CA GLU A 176 7.42 12.99 7.02
C GLU A 176 5.92 12.76 7.16
N ALA A 177 5.45 11.51 7.12
CA ALA A 177 4.06 11.17 7.37
C ALA A 177 3.59 11.63 8.76
N LYS A 178 4.43 11.48 9.80
CA LYS A 178 4.13 11.95 11.16
C LYS A 178 3.89 13.45 11.25
N ARG A 179 4.56 14.28 10.43
CA ARG A 179 4.34 15.74 10.43
C ARG A 179 2.88 16.06 10.09
N TYR A 180 2.37 15.47 9.03
CA TYR A 180 0.98 15.67 8.59
C TYR A 180 -0.02 14.94 9.49
N SER A 181 0.31 13.72 9.93
CA SER A 181 -0.51 12.97 10.90
C SER A 181 -0.79 13.76 12.17
N LYS A 182 0.22 14.41 12.75
CA LYS A 182 0.04 15.26 13.94
C LYS A 182 -0.74 16.53 13.63
N LYS A 183 -0.49 17.17 12.49
CA LYS A 183 -1.13 18.43 12.11
C LYS A 183 -2.63 18.27 11.82
N TYR A 184 -3.01 17.18 11.16
CA TYR A 184 -4.38 16.95 10.67
C TYR A 184 -5.12 15.82 11.42
N ASN A 185 -4.50 15.20 12.42
CA ASN A 185 -5.05 14.06 13.17
C ASN A 185 -5.44 12.87 12.26
N ILE A 186 -4.59 12.56 11.29
CA ILE A 186 -4.80 11.49 10.29
C ILE A 186 -3.96 10.25 10.61
N LYS A 187 -4.48 9.06 10.27
CA LYS A 187 -3.78 7.79 10.47
C LYS A 187 -2.63 7.63 9.47
N ILE A 188 -1.66 6.77 9.77
CA ILE A 188 -0.59 6.38 8.85
C ILE A 188 -0.67 4.87 8.60
N ILE A 189 -0.92 4.46 7.35
CA ILE A 189 -1.06 3.05 6.94
C ILE A 189 -0.13 2.81 5.72
N PRO A 190 1.17 2.58 5.94
CA PRO A 190 2.12 2.33 4.86
C PRO A 190 1.79 1.09 4.05
N PHE A 191 2.08 1.16 2.75
CA PHE A 191 2.15 0.03 1.83
C PHE A 191 3.53 -0.61 1.91
N VAL A 192 3.59 -1.93 2.10
CA VAL A 192 4.83 -2.69 2.29
C VAL A 192 4.81 -3.94 1.41
N SER A 193 5.91 -4.20 0.70
CA SER A 193 6.06 -5.43 -0.07
C SER A 193 6.53 -6.57 0.84
N LEU A 194 6.08 -7.79 0.56
CA LEU A 194 6.47 -8.97 1.32
C LEU A 194 7.74 -9.63 0.77
N SER A 195 8.20 -9.12 -0.37
CA SER A 195 9.28 -9.67 -1.16
C SER A 195 10.16 -8.57 -1.73
N THR A 196 11.38 -8.96 -2.09
CA THR A 196 12.16 -8.26 -3.11
C THR A 196 11.71 -8.72 -4.50
N TRP A 197 11.98 -7.95 -5.54
CA TRP A 197 11.62 -8.29 -6.91
C TRP A 197 12.79 -8.13 -7.88
N GLU A 198 12.75 -8.92 -8.95
CA GLU A 198 13.64 -8.80 -10.09
C GLU A 198 12.77 -8.82 -11.35
N ASN A 199 12.96 -7.87 -12.26
CA ASN A 199 12.23 -7.86 -13.53
C ASN A 199 12.89 -8.85 -14.48
N VAL A 200 12.19 -9.95 -14.76
CA VAL A 200 12.64 -11.00 -15.67
C VAL A 200 11.65 -11.08 -16.83
N ASN A 201 12.02 -10.55 -18.00
CA ASN A 201 11.22 -10.58 -19.23
C ASN A 201 9.78 -10.02 -19.05
N GLY A 202 9.63 -8.90 -18.33
CA GLY A 202 8.34 -8.24 -18.12
C GLY A 202 7.49 -8.86 -17.01
N ARG A 203 8.02 -9.81 -16.23
CA ARG A 203 7.41 -10.32 -15.00
C ARG A 203 8.24 -9.97 -13.78
N PHE A 204 7.58 -9.84 -12.63
CA PHE A 204 8.25 -9.62 -11.36
C PHE A 204 8.52 -10.97 -10.70
N LYS A 205 9.76 -11.48 -10.82
CA LYS A 205 10.20 -12.61 -10.01
C LYS A 205 10.36 -12.12 -8.59
N ILE A 206 9.59 -12.67 -7.66
CA ILE A 206 9.62 -12.27 -6.26
C ILE A 206 10.48 -13.22 -5.43
N THR A 207 11.24 -12.67 -4.49
CA THR A 207 11.91 -13.42 -3.43
C THR A 207 11.36 -12.95 -2.10
N PRO A 208 10.48 -13.73 -1.44
CA PRO A 208 9.91 -13.35 -0.15
C PRO A 208 11.00 -13.09 0.87
N LEU A 209 10.82 -12.05 1.70
CA LEU A 209 11.70 -11.80 2.83
C LEU A 209 11.64 -12.97 3.83
N THR A 210 12.66 -13.13 4.64
CA THR A 210 12.61 -14.10 5.74
C THR A 210 11.55 -13.73 6.79
N GLU A 211 11.12 -14.70 7.59
CA GLU A 211 10.19 -14.47 8.70
C GLU A 211 10.74 -13.41 9.70
N HIS A 212 12.05 -13.45 9.94
CA HIS A 212 12.74 -12.54 10.83
C HIS A 212 12.77 -11.10 10.28
N GLU A 213 13.17 -10.91 9.02
CA GLU A 213 13.21 -9.59 8.38
C GLU A 213 11.82 -8.95 8.35
N MET A 214 10.79 -9.71 7.97
CA MET A 214 9.43 -9.20 7.92
C MET A 214 8.90 -8.82 9.31
N SER A 215 9.28 -9.59 10.34
CA SER A 215 8.94 -9.26 11.74
C SER A 215 9.58 -7.93 12.17
N ILE A 216 10.86 -7.72 11.85
CA ILE A 216 11.58 -6.46 12.11
C ILE A 216 10.91 -5.30 11.38
N VAL A 217 10.58 -5.47 10.09
CA VAL A 217 9.92 -4.46 9.27
C VAL A 217 8.63 -3.97 9.93
N ILE A 218 7.74 -4.89 10.32
CA ILE A 218 6.45 -4.51 10.91
C ILE A 218 6.63 -3.90 12.30
N GLN A 219 7.53 -4.44 13.13
CA GLN A 219 7.82 -3.88 14.45
C GLN A 219 8.38 -2.46 14.34
N ASN A 220 9.28 -2.21 13.38
CA ASN A 220 9.83 -0.89 13.13
C ASN A 220 8.73 0.09 12.71
N LEU A 221 7.80 -0.31 11.82
CA LEU A 221 6.69 0.56 11.43
C LEU A 221 5.76 0.90 12.60
N LYS A 222 5.48 -0.07 13.50
CA LYS A 222 4.74 0.17 14.75
C LYS A 222 5.43 1.22 15.63
N LEU A 223 6.73 1.07 15.86
CA LEU A 223 7.54 2.04 16.64
C LEU A 223 7.60 3.41 15.95
N LEU A 224 7.61 3.42 14.63
CA LEU A 224 7.50 4.60 13.80
C LEU A 224 6.05 5.10 13.67
N GLY A 225 5.13 4.69 14.53
CA GLY A 225 3.80 5.28 14.67
C GLY A 225 2.81 4.95 13.56
N ALA A 226 3.04 3.89 12.79
CA ALA A 226 2.03 3.37 11.88
C ALA A 226 0.81 2.85 12.67
N ASN A 227 -0.40 3.15 12.19
CA ASN A 227 -1.66 2.65 12.74
C ASN A 227 -2.07 1.30 12.15
N GLY A 228 -1.38 0.87 11.11
CA GLY A 228 -1.56 -0.41 10.43
C GLY A 228 -0.61 -0.49 9.25
N VAL A 229 -0.72 -1.54 8.44
CA VAL A 229 0.04 -1.69 7.19
C VAL A 229 -0.88 -2.23 6.10
N VAL A 230 -0.55 -1.96 4.84
CA VAL A 230 -1.09 -2.68 3.69
C VAL A 230 0.02 -3.54 3.14
N ILE A 231 -0.15 -4.86 3.19
CA ILE A 231 0.73 -5.78 2.49
C ILE A 231 0.33 -5.80 1.02
N TRP A 232 1.32 -5.63 0.15
CA TRP A 232 1.10 -5.52 -1.28
C TRP A 232 2.08 -6.41 -2.04
N GLU A 233 1.56 -7.05 -3.08
CA GLU A 233 2.37 -7.76 -4.07
C GLU A 233 1.75 -7.58 -5.46
N SER A 234 2.59 -7.60 -6.49
CA SER A 234 2.13 -7.49 -7.87
C SER A 234 1.25 -8.68 -8.25
N GLY A 235 0.10 -8.44 -8.88
CA GLY A 235 -0.74 -9.50 -9.45
C GLY A 235 -0.03 -10.33 -10.55
N ALA A 236 1.06 -9.80 -11.11
CA ALA A 236 1.91 -10.46 -12.10
C ALA A 236 3.14 -11.16 -11.50
N ALA A 237 3.21 -11.28 -10.17
CA ALA A 237 4.34 -11.89 -9.48
C ALA A 237 4.50 -13.40 -9.81
N VAL A 238 5.74 -13.82 -9.97
CA VAL A 238 6.14 -15.22 -10.16
C VAL A 238 7.19 -15.63 -9.13
N GLN A 239 7.22 -16.90 -8.76
CA GLN A 239 8.05 -17.38 -7.64
C GLN A 239 9.37 -18.04 -8.09
N ASP A 240 9.49 -18.41 -9.36
CA ASP A 240 10.65 -19.10 -9.91
C ASP A 240 10.92 -18.73 -11.38
N ASP A 241 12.07 -19.18 -11.90
CA ASP A 241 12.48 -18.98 -13.30
C ASP A 241 11.57 -19.73 -14.28
N ASN A 242 10.85 -20.75 -13.80
CA ASN A 242 9.81 -21.46 -14.55
C ASN A 242 8.50 -20.67 -14.64
N ARG A 243 8.48 -19.43 -14.13
CA ARG A 243 7.37 -18.48 -14.21
C ARG A 243 6.08 -18.99 -13.57
N LYS A 244 6.16 -19.85 -12.56
CA LYS A 244 5.00 -20.24 -11.79
C LYS A 244 4.42 -19.04 -11.06
N SER A 245 3.09 -18.91 -11.06
CA SER A 245 2.38 -17.88 -10.31
C SER A 245 2.82 -17.88 -8.85
N ALA A 246 2.94 -16.70 -8.26
CA ALA A 246 3.24 -16.55 -6.85
C ALA A 246 2.20 -17.25 -5.97
N ILE A 247 2.67 -17.87 -4.89
CA ILE A 247 1.87 -18.59 -3.90
C ILE A 247 2.03 -17.92 -2.54
N PHE A 248 0.92 -17.59 -1.90
CA PHE A 248 0.92 -17.10 -0.51
C PHE A 248 1.11 -18.30 0.44
N ASP A 249 2.33 -18.51 0.93
CA ASP A 249 2.69 -19.67 1.76
C ASP A 249 2.72 -19.32 3.24
N ILE A 250 1.63 -19.59 3.96
CA ILE A 250 1.50 -19.21 5.38
C ILE A 250 2.47 -19.95 6.32
N ASN A 251 3.17 -20.97 5.83
CA ASN A 251 4.06 -21.80 6.64
C ASN A 251 5.51 -21.29 6.63
N HIS A 252 5.85 -20.36 5.74
CA HIS A 252 7.23 -19.89 5.54
C HIS A 252 7.34 -18.38 5.31
N SER A 253 8.57 -17.88 5.47
CA SER A 253 8.99 -16.54 5.04
C SER A 253 8.13 -15.39 5.58
N SER A 254 8.06 -14.29 4.84
CA SER A 254 7.31 -13.09 5.19
C SER A 254 5.81 -13.35 5.39
N TYR A 255 5.20 -14.25 4.63
CA TYR A 255 3.78 -14.57 4.75
C TYR A 255 3.44 -15.15 6.13
N LYS A 256 4.24 -16.09 6.64
CA LYS A 256 4.09 -16.61 8.00
C LYS A 256 4.22 -15.52 9.06
N ALA A 257 5.21 -14.63 8.91
CA ALA A 257 5.37 -13.49 9.83
C ALA A 257 4.11 -12.63 9.87
N ILE A 258 3.54 -12.32 8.70
CA ILE A 258 2.33 -11.50 8.59
C ILE A 258 1.12 -12.19 9.23
N VAL A 259 0.90 -13.48 8.97
CA VAL A 259 -0.20 -14.25 9.58
C VAL A 259 -0.06 -14.24 11.11
N ASN A 260 1.16 -14.48 11.62
CA ASN A 260 1.42 -14.41 13.05
C ASN A 260 1.13 -13.03 13.64
N ILE A 261 1.48 -11.95 12.94
CA ILE A 261 1.25 -10.58 13.38
C ILE A 261 -0.23 -10.21 13.35
N ALA A 262 -0.96 -10.64 12.32
CA ALA A 262 -2.40 -10.41 12.19
C ALA A 262 -3.18 -11.15 13.29
N ASN A 263 -2.76 -12.38 13.63
CA ASN A 263 -3.43 -13.20 14.63
C ASN A 263 -3.21 -12.77 16.09
N ARG A 264 -2.10 -12.08 16.39
CA ARG A 264 -1.75 -11.58 17.74
C ARG A 264 -2.52 -10.31 18.17
N GLN A 265 -3.46 -9.84 17.36
CA GLN A 265 -4.31 -8.68 17.61
C GLN A 265 -5.72 -9.12 18.01
#